data_AF-A0A6B2EB71-F1
#
_entry.id   AF-A0A6B2EB71-F1
#
_cell.length_a   1.000
_cell.length_b   1.000
_cell.length_c   1.000
_cell.angle_alpha   90.00
_cell.angle_beta   90.00
_cell.angle_gamma   90.00
#
_symmetry.space_group_name_H-M   'P 1'
#
loop_
_entity.id
_entity.type
_entity.pdbx_description
1 polymer ?
#
loop_
_entity_poly.entity_id
_entity_poly.type
_entity_poly.pdbx_seq_one_letter_code
_entity_poly.pdbx_strand_id
1 'polypeptide(L)'
;SVITPLRGLLSTKSTVPLAHTMGTKSVEERVGLPPKPKKPLTPYFRFMKEVRPKMMAENSEMPVTELIRNIAKQWKTVDESRKKRYEEEFKKEQVAYLQKRTQYDSKLTDEQKENIELMKETIAEAKEKKALRKRLRDLGKPKKPSSPFLRFLNEERVKKPHQEGNYKDWLNQVSAKWMSLPEKQKDSFIQVSHEEMLKYRAELSKWEKSMIKLGHLDVVRHEALLDVPPPKSRKRSAKP
;
A
#
# COMPACT_ATOMS: atom_id res chain seq x y z
N SER A 1 33.91 -3.94 -4.23
CA SER A 1 32.70 -4.05 -5.06
C SER A 1 31.47 -3.64 -4.27
N VAL A 2 30.56 -2.96 -4.95
CA VAL A 2 29.55 -2.00 -4.44
C VAL A 2 28.53 -2.62 -3.47
N ILE A 3 28.32 -1.97 -2.33
CA ILE A 3 27.32 -2.32 -1.30
C ILE A 3 25.96 -1.78 -1.74
N THR A 4 24.94 -2.64 -1.87
CA THR A 4 23.55 -2.22 -2.08
C THR A 4 22.68 -2.73 -0.92
N PRO A 5 21.93 -1.88 -0.20
CA PRO A 5 21.10 -2.33 0.90
C PRO A 5 19.75 -2.88 0.39
N LEU A 6 19.49 -4.16 0.64
CA LEU A 6 18.22 -4.82 0.36
C LEU A 6 17.12 -4.33 1.32
N ARG A 7 16.33 -3.37 0.83
CA ARG A 7 15.16 -2.79 1.51
C ARG A 7 13.96 -3.76 1.50
N GLY A 8 13.71 -4.37 2.64
CA GLY A 8 12.36 -4.59 3.20
C GLY A 8 11.40 -5.55 2.49
N LEU A 9 11.39 -6.80 2.95
CA LEU A 9 10.16 -7.57 3.13
C LEU A 9 10.25 -8.26 4.49
N LEU A 10 9.33 -7.93 5.40
CA LEU A 10 8.48 -8.91 6.10
C LEU A 10 7.53 -8.18 7.05
N SER A 11 6.26 -8.53 6.90
CA SER A 11 5.11 -8.05 7.64
C SER A 11 5.02 -8.79 8.97
N THR A 12 5.28 -8.10 10.09
CA THR A 12 4.89 -8.57 11.42
C THR A 12 3.44 -8.14 11.66
N LYS A 13 2.53 -9.11 11.77
CA LYS A 13 1.22 -8.87 12.40
C LYS A 13 1.46 -8.87 13.90
N SER A 14 1.76 -7.69 14.45
CA SER A 14 1.60 -7.42 15.88
C SER A 14 0.27 -6.70 16.05
N THR A 15 -0.66 -7.33 16.77
CA THR A 15 -1.94 -6.74 17.14
C THR A 15 -1.67 -5.69 18.21
N VAL A 16 -1.44 -4.45 17.78
CA VAL A 16 -1.38 -3.28 18.66
C VAL A 16 -2.83 -2.88 18.99
N PRO A 17 -3.17 -2.62 20.26
CA PRO A 17 -4.51 -2.15 20.63
C PRO A 17 -4.80 -0.80 19.95
N LEU A 18 -6.08 -0.52 19.75
CA LEU A 18 -6.66 0.63 19.05
C LEU A 18 -6.23 1.97 19.69
N ALA A 19 -5.01 2.41 19.40
CA ALA A 19 -4.49 3.71 19.78
C ALA A 19 -5.11 4.79 18.88
N HIS A 20 -5.67 5.81 19.53
CA HIS A 20 -6.20 7.02 18.93
C HIS A 20 -5.25 7.63 17.88
N THR A 21 -5.80 7.87 16.69
CA THR A 21 -5.48 8.92 15.71
C THR A 21 -4.14 9.68 15.87
N MET A 22 -3.00 9.01 15.69
CA MET A 22 -1.78 9.71 15.25
C MET A 22 -1.97 10.04 13.77
N GLY A 23 -2.33 11.29 13.47
CA GLY A 23 -2.63 11.75 12.11
C GLY A 23 -1.53 11.40 11.12
N THR A 24 -1.90 10.92 9.93
CA THR A 24 -0.93 10.73 8.85
C THR A 24 -0.28 12.08 8.52
N LYS A 25 1.02 12.23 8.78
CA LYS A 25 1.79 13.44 8.42
C LYS A 25 1.51 13.81 6.96
N SER A 26 1.18 15.08 6.73
CA SER A 26 1.02 15.69 5.40
C SER A 26 2.32 15.60 4.60
N VAL A 27 2.27 15.82 3.29
CA VAL A 27 3.47 15.74 2.45
C VAL A 27 4.47 16.81 2.87
N GLU A 28 3.95 18.02 3.12
CA GLU A 28 4.70 19.19 3.55
C GLU A 28 5.42 18.94 4.89
N GLU A 29 4.75 18.30 5.86
CA GLU A 29 5.40 17.93 7.14
C GLU A 29 6.49 16.86 6.99
N ARG A 30 6.42 16.01 5.96
CA ARG A 30 7.45 14.98 5.72
C ARG A 30 8.73 15.55 5.13
N VAL A 31 8.64 16.70 4.47
CA VAL A 31 9.79 17.46 3.96
C VAL A 31 10.23 18.57 4.94
N GLY A 32 9.72 18.56 6.18
CA GLY A 32 10.11 19.50 7.24
C GLY A 32 9.46 20.88 7.14
N LEU A 33 8.42 21.04 6.31
CA LEU A 33 7.72 22.30 6.11
C LEU A 33 6.48 22.40 7.02
N PRO A 34 6.03 23.62 7.34
CA PRO A 34 4.77 23.80 8.06
C PRO A 34 3.61 23.16 7.29
N PRO A 35 2.58 22.64 7.99
CA PRO A 35 1.47 21.97 7.33
C PRO A 35 0.70 22.95 6.44
N LYS A 36 0.38 22.50 5.23
CA LYS A 36 -0.45 23.27 4.30
C LYS A 36 -1.82 23.58 4.93
N PRO A 37 -2.33 24.83 4.83
CA PRO A 37 -3.68 25.15 5.29
C PRO A 37 -4.71 24.16 4.74
N LYS A 38 -5.57 23.63 5.62
CA LYS A 38 -6.63 22.70 5.23
C LYS A 38 -7.82 23.45 4.66
N LYS A 39 -8.46 22.87 3.64
CA LYS A 39 -9.71 23.40 3.09
C LYS A 39 -10.79 23.43 4.18
N PRO A 40 -11.64 24.47 4.22
CA PRO A 40 -12.74 24.53 5.17
C PRO A 40 -13.77 23.43 4.90
N LEU A 41 -14.53 23.07 5.92
CA LEU A 41 -15.56 22.04 5.80
C LEU A 41 -16.73 22.58 4.97
N THR A 42 -17.10 21.87 3.92
CA THR A 42 -18.32 22.18 3.15
C THR A 42 -19.56 22.11 4.06
N PRO A 43 -20.68 22.76 3.70
CA PRO A 43 -21.90 22.81 4.52
C PRO A 43 -22.36 21.43 5.04
N TYR A 44 -22.41 20.43 4.14
CA TYR A 44 -22.77 19.06 4.51
C TYR A 44 -21.81 18.43 5.55
N PHE A 45 -20.50 18.54 5.34
CA PHE A 45 -19.51 18.00 6.29
C PHE A 45 -19.52 18.73 7.63
N ARG A 46 -19.86 20.02 7.65
CA ARG A 46 -20.08 20.78 8.89
C ARG A 46 -21.30 20.27 9.64
N PHE A 47 -22.43 20.08 8.96
CA PHE A 47 -23.62 19.43 9.52
C PHE A 47 -23.31 18.02 10.04
N MET A 48 -22.59 17.22 9.26
CA MET A 48 -22.19 15.86 9.65
C MET A 48 -21.30 15.87 10.91
N LYS A 49 -20.42 16.86 11.07
CA LYS A 49 -19.57 17.01 12.27
C LYS A 49 -20.39 17.24 13.53
N GLU A 50 -21.52 17.95 13.42
CA GLU A 50 -22.41 18.23 14.56
C GLU A 50 -23.37 17.07 14.87
N VAL A 51 -23.91 16.41 13.84
CA VAL A 51 -24.95 15.39 13.99
C VAL A 51 -24.39 14.00 14.24
N ARG A 52 -23.23 13.66 13.65
CA ARG A 52 -22.63 12.33 13.78
C ARG A 52 -22.38 11.93 15.24
N PRO A 53 -21.81 12.77 16.13
CA PRO A 53 -21.59 12.40 17.52
C PRO A 53 -22.90 12.14 18.27
N LYS A 54 -23.95 12.93 18.00
CA LYS A 54 -25.28 12.77 18.62
C LYS A 54 -25.92 11.44 18.22
N MET A 55 -25.96 11.17 16.92
CA MET A 55 -26.51 9.93 16.40
C MET A 55 -25.70 8.69 16.81
N MET A 56 -24.38 8.83 17.01
CA MET A 56 -23.52 7.74 17.49
C MET A 56 -23.72 7.49 18.99
N ALA A 57 -24.02 8.51 19.79
CA ALA A 57 -24.38 8.36 21.19
C ALA A 57 -25.75 7.71 21.37
N GLU A 58 -26.71 8.06 20.51
CA GLU A 58 -28.07 7.49 20.51
C GLU A 58 -28.12 6.07 19.93
N ASN A 59 -27.24 5.74 18.97
CA ASN A 59 -27.21 4.44 18.29
C ASN A 59 -25.78 3.86 18.27
N SER A 60 -25.29 3.45 19.45
CA SER A 60 -23.90 2.95 19.61
C SER A 60 -23.62 1.62 18.91
N GLU A 61 -24.64 0.81 18.63
CA GLU A 61 -24.50 -0.50 17.95
C GLU A 61 -24.60 -0.43 16.43
N MET A 62 -25.07 0.69 15.86
CA MET A 62 -25.29 0.79 14.41
C MET A 62 -23.96 0.93 13.66
N PRO A 63 -23.76 0.21 12.53
CA PRO A 63 -22.56 0.39 11.70
C PRO A 63 -22.49 1.83 11.19
N VAL A 64 -21.28 2.42 11.27
CA VAL A 64 -21.01 3.82 10.90
C VAL A 64 -21.45 4.15 9.46
N THR A 65 -21.45 3.17 8.56
CA THR A 65 -21.94 3.31 7.18
C THR A 65 -23.44 3.62 7.11
N GLU A 66 -24.26 2.96 7.92
CA GLU A 66 -25.71 3.21 8.00
C GLU A 66 -25.98 4.55 8.68
N LEU A 67 -25.22 4.86 9.72
CA LEU A 67 -25.26 6.16 10.40
C LEU A 67 -25.05 7.33 9.43
N ILE A 68 -23.98 7.26 8.62
CA ILE A 68 -23.67 8.29 7.61
C ILE A 68 -24.78 8.36 6.55
N ARG A 69 -25.36 7.22 6.16
CA ARG A 69 -26.49 7.19 5.21
C ARG A 69 -27.73 7.89 5.78
N ASN A 70 -28.01 7.71 7.07
CA ASN A 70 -29.13 8.39 7.75
C ASN A 70 -28.87 9.90 7.87
N ILE A 71 -27.65 10.33 8.20
CA ILE A 71 -27.27 11.75 8.22
C ILE A 71 -27.41 12.37 6.82
N ALA A 72 -27.02 11.65 5.76
CA ALA A 72 -27.20 12.12 4.39
C ALA A 72 -28.68 12.29 4.01
N LYS A 73 -29.57 11.41 4.49
CA LYS A 73 -31.02 11.57 4.34
C LYS A 73 -31.52 12.81 5.10
N GLN A 74 -31.12 12.98 6.36
CA GLN A 74 -31.48 14.13 7.18
C GLN A 74 -31.01 15.46 6.57
N TRP A 75 -29.84 15.49 5.94
CA TRP A 75 -29.34 16.69 5.26
C TRP A 75 -30.26 17.15 4.12
N LYS A 76 -30.84 16.20 3.35
CA LYS A 76 -31.76 16.53 2.26
C LYS A 76 -33.02 17.20 2.78
N THR A 77 -33.54 16.73 3.91
CA THR A 77 -34.77 17.23 4.56
C THR A 77 -34.52 18.37 5.54
N VAL A 78 -33.26 18.78 5.76
CA VAL A 78 -32.96 19.86 6.72
C VAL A 78 -33.47 21.20 6.20
N ASP A 79 -33.95 22.01 7.13
CA ASP A 79 -34.52 23.32 6.84
C ASP A 79 -33.55 24.24 6.08
N GLU A 80 -34.12 25.03 5.17
CA GLU A 80 -33.38 25.88 4.25
C GLU A 80 -32.59 26.96 5.02
N SER A 81 -33.15 27.48 6.13
CA SER A 81 -32.45 28.42 7.01
C SER A 81 -31.17 27.82 7.58
N ARG A 82 -31.23 26.56 8.01
CA ARG A 82 -30.08 25.85 8.56
C ARG A 82 -29.03 25.55 7.48
N LYS A 83 -29.46 25.20 6.26
CA LYS A 83 -28.53 25.04 5.11
C LYS A 83 -27.82 26.34 4.79
N LYS A 84 -28.56 27.45 4.65
CA LYS A 84 -28.02 28.79 4.36
C LYS A 84 -26.98 29.23 5.39
N ARG A 85 -27.25 29.02 6.69
CA ARG A 85 -26.26 29.29 7.74
C ARG A 85 -24.94 28.58 7.49
N TYR A 86 -24.95 27.28 7.18
CA TYR A 86 -23.73 26.53 6.92
C TYR A 86 -23.02 26.97 5.62
N GLU A 87 -23.77 27.42 4.62
CA GLU A 87 -23.22 27.99 3.39
C GLU A 87 -22.52 29.32 3.63
N GLU A 88 -23.11 30.22 4.40
CA GLU A 88 -22.51 31.50 4.79
C GLU A 88 -21.24 31.29 5.61
N GLU A 89 -21.28 30.39 6.60
CA GLU A 89 -20.11 29.99 7.39
C GLU A 89 -19.01 29.42 6.48
N PHE A 90 -19.36 28.55 5.53
CA PHE A 90 -18.40 28.00 4.56
C PHE A 90 -17.78 29.09 3.67
N LYS A 91 -18.58 30.03 3.13
CA LYS A 91 -18.08 31.14 2.30
C LYS A 91 -17.10 32.01 3.08
N LYS A 92 -17.43 32.35 4.33
CA LYS A 92 -16.54 33.13 5.21
C LYS A 92 -15.21 32.40 5.47
N GLU A 93 -15.27 31.11 5.78
CA GLU A 93 -14.06 30.30 6.00
C GLU A 93 -13.27 30.06 4.72
N GLN A 94 -13.93 30.02 3.56
CA GLN A 94 -13.29 29.89 2.25
C GLN A 94 -12.43 31.11 1.94
N VAL A 95 -12.93 32.32 2.22
CA VAL A 95 -12.14 33.56 2.05
C VAL A 95 -10.92 33.54 2.97
N ALA A 96 -11.10 33.23 4.26
CA ALA A 96 -9.99 33.14 5.21
C ALA A 96 -8.97 32.05 4.83
N TYR A 97 -9.45 30.92 4.29
CA TYR A 97 -8.61 29.85 3.79
C TYR A 97 -7.76 30.29 2.59
N LEU A 98 -8.36 31.00 1.63
CA LEU A 98 -7.64 31.52 0.47
C LEU A 98 -6.52 32.46 0.89
N GLN A 99 -6.78 33.38 1.82
CA GLN A 99 -5.75 34.28 2.37
C GLN A 99 -4.62 33.51 3.08
N LYS A 100 -4.95 32.53 3.92
CA LYS A 100 -3.93 31.70 4.59
C LYS A 100 -3.13 30.89 3.57
N ARG A 101 -3.78 30.40 2.52
CA ARG A 101 -3.13 29.63 1.47
C ARG A 101 -2.20 30.50 0.63
N THR A 102 -2.61 31.69 0.23
CA THR A 102 -1.74 32.60 -0.54
C THR A 102 -0.51 33.00 0.26
N GLN A 103 -0.67 33.32 1.55
CA GLN A 103 0.45 33.58 2.47
C GLN A 103 1.36 32.36 2.68
N TYR A 104 0.81 31.15 2.63
CA TYR A 104 1.59 29.93 2.72
C TYR A 104 2.39 29.69 1.44
N ASP A 105 1.72 29.76 0.29
CA ASP A 105 2.32 29.52 -1.02
C ASP A 105 3.39 30.59 -1.33
N SER A 106 3.26 31.83 -0.84
CA SER A 106 4.26 32.90 -0.99
C SER A 106 5.51 32.73 -0.12
N LYS A 107 5.44 31.92 0.96
CA LYS A 107 6.58 31.65 1.84
C LYS A 107 7.45 30.49 1.34
N LEU A 108 6.96 29.74 0.35
CA LEU A 108 7.67 28.58 -0.19
C LEU A 108 8.69 29.02 -1.25
N THR A 109 9.92 28.56 -1.09
CA THR A 109 10.93 28.66 -2.13
C THR A 109 10.65 27.66 -3.26
N ASP A 110 11.25 27.85 -4.42
CA ASP A 110 11.05 26.94 -5.55
C ASP A 110 11.65 25.55 -5.26
N GLU A 111 12.81 25.47 -4.60
CA GLU A 111 13.39 24.21 -4.11
C GLU A 111 12.44 23.47 -3.13
N GLN A 112 11.75 24.19 -2.24
CA GLN A 112 10.77 23.58 -1.34
C GLN A 112 9.56 23.02 -2.11
N LYS A 113 9.11 23.72 -3.17
CA LYS A 113 8.01 23.24 -4.03
C LYS A 113 8.42 21.97 -4.78
N GLU A 114 9.64 21.94 -5.34
CA GLU A 114 10.21 20.77 -6.01
C GLU A 114 10.31 19.58 -5.06
N ASN A 115 10.81 19.77 -3.83
CA ASN A 115 10.88 18.73 -2.81
C ASN A 115 9.49 18.18 -2.43
N ILE A 116 8.47 19.05 -2.34
CA ILE A 116 7.08 18.62 -2.13
C ILE A 116 6.59 17.77 -3.31
N GLU A 117 6.89 18.17 -4.55
CA GLU A 117 6.48 17.47 -5.76
C GLU A 117 7.12 16.08 -5.88
N LEU A 118 8.44 15.99 -5.71
CA LEU A 118 9.16 14.73 -5.66
C LEU A 118 8.59 13.81 -4.57
N MET A 119 8.29 14.36 -3.39
CA MET A 119 7.68 13.58 -2.32
C MET A 119 6.27 13.08 -2.67
N LYS A 120 5.48 13.84 -3.45
CA LYS A 120 4.17 13.37 -3.96
C LYS A 120 4.35 12.24 -4.97
N GLU A 121 5.32 12.36 -5.88
CA GLU A 121 5.63 11.33 -6.87
C GLU A 121 6.05 10.02 -6.20
N THR A 122 7.00 10.07 -5.25
CA THR A 122 7.42 8.87 -4.52
C THR A 122 6.26 8.21 -3.75
N ILE A 123 5.32 9.02 -3.20
CA ILE A 123 4.11 8.49 -2.57
C ILE A 123 3.18 7.85 -3.60
N ALA A 124 3.03 8.45 -4.79
CA ALA A 124 2.21 7.91 -5.88
C ALA A 124 2.79 6.59 -6.39
N GLU A 125 4.08 6.54 -6.71
CA GLU A 125 4.80 5.32 -7.11
C GLU A 125 4.68 4.21 -6.06
N ALA A 126 4.81 4.54 -4.77
CA ALA A 126 4.64 3.58 -3.69
C ALA A 126 3.21 3.01 -3.63
N LYS A 127 2.19 3.84 -3.90
CA LYS A 127 0.79 3.40 -4.00
C LYS A 127 0.56 2.51 -5.22
N GLU A 128 1.09 2.88 -6.38
CA GLU A 128 1.00 2.08 -7.61
C GLU A 128 1.69 0.73 -7.43
N LYS A 129 2.90 0.71 -6.88
CA LYS A 129 3.62 -0.53 -6.56
C LYS A 129 2.84 -1.40 -5.58
N LYS A 130 2.16 -0.82 -4.59
CA LYS A 130 1.29 -1.55 -3.65
C LYS A 130 0.05 -2.10 -4.36
N ALA A 131 -0.59 -1.32 -5.23
CA ALA A 131 -1.74 -1.73 -6.02
C ALA A 131 -1.37 -2.87 -6.99
N LEU A 132 -0.26 -2.75 -7.70
CA LEU A 132 0.28 -3.79 -8.56
C LEU A 132 0.56 -5.07 -7.77
N ARG A 133 1.27 -4.98 -6.63
CA ARG A 133 1.50 -6.14 -5.76
C ARG A 133 0.21 -6.78 -5.27
N LYS A 134 -0.84 -6.00 -5.03
CA LYS A 134 -2.17 -6.52 -4.67
C LYS A 134 -2.80 -7.25 -5.86
N ARG A 135 -2.85 -6.61 -7.03
CA ARG A 135 -3.34 -7.22 -8.27
C ARG A 135 -2.63 -8.52 -8.60
N LEU A 136 -1.30 -8.58 -8.47
CA LEU A 136 -0.54 -9.82 -8.68
C LEU A 136 -0.93 -10.94 -7.69
N ARG A 137 -1.25 -10.60 -6.44
CA ARG A 137 -1.75 -11.57 -5.46
C ARG A 137 -3.17 -12.04 -5.79
N ASP A 138 -4.04 -11.10 -6.17
CA ASP A 138 -5.43 -11.37 -6.51
C ASP A 138 -5.52 -12.25 -7.79
N LEU A 139 -4.59 -12.06 -8.74
CA LEU A 139 -4.40 -12.91 -9.92
C LEU A 139 -3.71 -14.25 -9.62
N GLY A 140 -3.40 -14.54 -8.35
CA GLY A 140 -2.82 -15.82 -7.95
C GLY A 140 -1.38 -16.04 -8.44
N LYS A 141 -0.58 -14.98 -8.66
CA LYS A 141 0.81 -15.12 -9.09
C LYS A 141 1.58 -16.02 -8.09
N PRO A 142 2.25 -17.10 -8.55
CA PRO A 142 3.05 -17.95 -7.68
C PRO A 142 4.06 -17.14 -6.88
N LYS A 143 4.30 -17.53 -5.62
CA LYS A 143 5.29 -16.87 -4.77
C LYS A 143 6.65 -17.49 -4.98
N LYS A 144 7.68 -16.65 -5.10
CA LYS A 144 9.06 -17.12 -5.18
C LYS A 144 9.42 -17.85 -3.88
N PRO A 145 9.98 -19.08 -3.95
CA PRO A 145 10.37 -19.83 -2.76
C PRO A 145 11.54 -19.16 -2.04
N SER A 146 11.71 -19.52 -0.77
CA SER A 146 12.74 -18.97 0.09
C SER A 146 14.14 -19.38 -0.36
N SER A 147 15.07 -18.43 -0.30
CA SER A 147 16.52 -18.66 -0.47
C SER A 147 17.04 -19.66 0.59
N PRO A 148 18.13 -20.42 0.32
CA PRO A 148 18.68 -21.39 1.28
C PRO A 148 18.91 -20.81 2.68
N PHE A 149 19.47 -19.60 2.74
CA PHE A 149 19.68 -18.88 4.00
C PHE A 149 18.37 -18.53 4.72
N LEU A 150 17.31 -18.14 3.99
CA LEU A 150 16.02 -17.82 4.61
C LEU A 150 15.31 -19.07 5.13
N ARG A 151 15.55 -20.24 4.53
CA ARG A 151 15.07 -21.52 5.07
C ARG A 151 15.78 -21.85 6.37
N PHE A 152 17.11 -21.79 6.39
CA PHE A 152 17.92 -21.95 7.59
C PHE A 152 17.51 -20.96 8.70
N LEU A 153 17.32 -19.69 8.35
CA LEU A 153 16.85 -18.67 9.29
C LEU A 153 15.48 -19.01 9.87
N ASN A 154 14.54 -19.49 9.03
CA ASN A 154 13.23 -19.94 9.52
C ASN A 154 13.36 -21.15 10.46
N GLU A 155 14.25 -22.10 10.17
CA GLU A 155 14.53 -23.22 11.07
C GLU A 155 15.13 -22.77 12.40
N GLU A 156 16.14 -21.89 12.38
CA GLU A 156 16.74 -21.33 13.60
C GLU A 156 15.72 -20.54 14.43
N ARG A 157 14.80 -19.83 13.77
CA ARG A 157 13.70 -19.11 14.43
C ARG A 157 12.72 -20.06 15.13
N VAL A 158 12.45 -21.23 14.55
CA VAL A 158 11.57 -22.26 15.16
C VAL A 158 12.29 -22.99 16.29
N LYS A 159 13.58 -23.29 16.14
CA LYS A 159 14.41 -23.94 17.17
C LYS A 159 14.63 -23.05 18.40
N LYS A 160 14.73 -21.75 18.20
CA LYS A 160 14.90 -20.75 19.28
C LYS A 160 13.77 -19.72 19.20
N PRO A 161 12.54 -20.09 19.60
CA PRO A 161 11.44 -19.14 19.62
C PRO A 161 11.74 -18.10 20.70
N HIS A 162 11.88 -16.84 20.29
CA HIS A 162 11.96 -15.65 21.13
C HIS A 162 13.23 -15.55 22.02
N GLN A 163 14.22 -14.79 21.54
CA GLN A 163 15.19 -14.15 22.44
C GLN A 163 14.72 -12.72 22.71
N GLU A 164 14.46 -12.37 23.97
CA GLU A 164 14.28 -10.97 24.36
C GLU A 164 15.55 -10.21 23.98
N GLY A 165 15.45 -9.32 22.99
CA GLY A 165 16.59 -8.62 22.42
C GLY A 165 16.29 -8.01 21.06
N ASN A 166 17.24 -7.22 20.57
CA ASN A 166 17.14 -6.57 19.27
C ASN A 166 17.23 -7.62 18.13
N TYR A 167 16.17 -7.74 17.34
CA TYR A 167 16.07 -8.67 16.21
C TYR A 167 17.25 -8.56 15.23
N LYS A 168 17.81 -7.36 15.05
CA LYS A 168 18.97 -7.15 14.18
C LYS A 168 20.20 -7.90 14.67
N ASP A 169 20.43 -7.93 15.98
CA ASP A 169 21.59 -8.58 16.58
C ASP A 169 21.46 -10.09 16.49
N TRP A 170 20.25 -10.62 16.75
CA TRP A 170 19.94 -12.02 16.49
C TRP A 170 20.14 -12.41 15.01
N LEU A 171 19.68 -11.57 14.08
CA LEU A 171 19.87 -11.81 12.64
C LEU A 171 21.36 -11.86 12.26
N ASN A 172 22.18 -10.96 12.83
CA ASN A 172 23.62 -10.95 12.63
C ASN A 172 24.28 -12.24 13.17
N GLN A 173 23.84 -12.73 14.34
CA GLN A 173 24.33 -13.99 14.90
C GLN A 173 23.95 -15.19 14.03
N VAL A 174 22.70 -15.26 13.55
CA VAL A 174 22.25 -16.33 12.64
C VAL A 174 23.00 -16.27 11.30
N SER A 175 23.27 -15.07 10.80
CA SER A 175 24.10 -14.87 9.61
C SER A 175 25.53 -15.39 9.82
N ALA A 176 26.16 -15.07 10.96
CA ALA A 176 27.49 -15.57 11.29
C ALA A 176 27.51 -17.11 11.39
N LYS A 177 26.49 -17.72 12.01
CA LYS A 177 26.32 -19.17 12.07
C LYS A 177 26.14 -19.81 10.70
N TRP A 178 25.36 -19.18 9.82
CA TRP A 178 25.24 -19.65 8.44
C TRP A 178 26.58 -19.63 7.75
N MET A 179 27.38 -18.57 7.91
CA MET A 179 28.70 -18.48 7.29
C MET A 179 29.66 -19.55 7.82
N SER A 180 29.64 -19.85 9.12
CA SER A 180 30.46 -20.90 9.73
C SER A 180 29.93 -22.33 9.56
N LEU A 181 28.72 -22.52 9.02
CA LEU A 181 28.12 -23.84 8.80
C LEU A 181 28.94 -24.63 7.76
N PRO A 182 29.21 -25.94 7.99
CA PRO A 182 29.86 -26.79 7.00
C PRO A 182 29.11 -26.84 5.68
N GLU A 183 29.85 -26.92 4.56
CA GLU A 183 29.30 -26.90 3.22
C GLU A 183 28.27 -28.01 2.99
N LYS A 184 28.54 -29.23 3.49
CA LYS A 184 27.60 -30.35 3.44
C LYS A 184 26.23 -30.05 4.07
N GLN A 185 26.19 -29.25 5.14
CA GLN A 185 24.93 -28.84 5.76
C GLN A 185 24.27 -27.70 4.99
N LYS A 186 25.04 -26.79 4.36
CA LYS A 186 24.51 -25.76 3.46
C LYS A 186 23.91 -26.39 2.20
N ASP A 187 24.53 -27.44 1.69
CA ASP A 187 24.13 -28.12 0.46
C ASP A 187 22.72 -28.70 0.54
N SER A 188 22.32 -29.24 1.70
CA SER A 188 20.95 -29.73 1.87
C SER A 188 19.92 -28.59 1.71
N PHE A 189 20.20 -27.42 2.30
CA PHE A 189 19.36 -26.23 2.11
C PHE A 189 19.37 -25.72 0.67
N ILE A 190 20.54 -25.75 0.03
CA ILE A 190 20.71 -25.32 -1.37
C ILE A 190 19.91 -26.22 -2.31
N GLN A 191 20.01 -27.54 -2.14
CA GLN A 191 19.28 -28.53 -2.95
C GLN A 191 17.77 -28.36 -2.80
N VAL A 192 17.26 -28.29 -1.57
CA VAL A 192 15.82 -28.11 -1.32
C VAL A 192 15.32 -26.79 -1.92
N SER A 193 16.04 -25.69 -1.72
CA SER A 193 15.68 -24.40 -2.35
C SER A 193 15.75 -24.47 -3.88
N HIS A 194 16.70 -25.19 -4.46
CA HIS A 194 16.83 -25.36 -5.91
C HIS A 194 15.64 -26.13 -6.49
N GLU A 195 15.24 -27.23 -5.87
CA GLU A 195 14.07 -28.01 -6.28
C GLU A 195 12.78 -27.19 -6.22
N GLU A 196 12.57 -26.45 -5.14
CA GLU A 196 11.42 -25.56 -5.02
C GLU A 196 11.45 -24.44 -6.07
N MET A 197 12.64 -23.90 -6.38
CA MET A 197 12.81 -22.92 -7.46
C MET A 197 12.43 -23.50 -8.82
N LEU A 198 12.74 -24.78 -9.09
CA LEU A 198 12.31 -25.45 -10.33
C LEU A 198 10.79 -25.61 -10.38
N LYS A 199 10.17 -26.08 -9.29
CA LYS A 199 8.70 -26.17 -9.17
C LYS A 199 8.04 -24.81 -9.40
N TYR A 200 8.54 -23.77 -8.74
CA TYR A 200 8.08 -22.40 -8.90
C TYR A 200 8.21 -21.89 -10.34
N ARG A 201 9.33 -22.15 -11.02
CA ARG A 201 9.52 -21.77 -12.44
C ARG A 201 8.47 -22.44 -13.34
N ALA A 202 8.18 -23.72 -13.12
CA ALA A 202 7.16 -24.45 -13.86
C ALA A 202 5.76 -23.89 -13.61
N GLU A 203 5.40 -23.62 -12.35
CA GLU A 203 4.13 -22.98 -11.98
C GLU A 203 4.00 -21.57 -12.55
N LEU A 204 5.07 -20.78 -12.50
CA LEU A 204 5.10 -19.43 -13.04
C LEU A 204 4.86 -19.44 -14.55
N SER A 205 5.47 -20.37 -15.30
CA SER A 205 5.22 -20.51 -16.74
C SER A 205 3.76 -20.86 -17.05
N LYS A 206 3.14 -21.75 -16.26
CA LYS A 206 1.70 -22.06 -16.39
C LYS A 206 0.82 -20.83 -16.11
N TRP A 207 1.15 -20.08 -15.06
CA TRP A 207 0.46 -18.86 -14.69
C TRP A 207 0.60 -17.78 -15.78
N GLU A 208 1.80 -17.58 -16.32
CA GLU A 208 2.06 -16.62 -17.40
C GLU A 208 1.23 -16.94 -18.65
N LYS A 209 1.18 -18.21 -19.07
CA LYS A 209 0.31 -18.64 -20.19
C LYS A 209 -1.17 -18.34 -19.93
N SER A 210 -1.64 -18.56 -18.71
CA SER A 210 -3.01 -18.22 -18.31
C SER A 210 -3.28 -16.71 -18.38
N MET A 211 -2.34 -15.88 -17.91
CA MET A 211 -2.45 -14.43 -17.94
C MET A 211 -2.48 -13.88 -19.37
N ILE A 212 -1.66 -14.44 -20.27
CA ILE A 212 -1.68 -14.09 -21.69
C ILE A 212 -3.03 -14.42 -22.31
N LYS A 213 -3.59 -15.61 -22.01
CA LYS A 213 -4.92 -16.03 -22.49
C LYS A 213 -6.04 -15.10 -21.98
N LEU A 214 -5.91 -14.57 -20.78
CA LEU A 214 -6.84 -13.61 -20.18
C LEU A 214 -6.61 -12.15 -20.63
N GLY A 215 -5.59 -11.89 -21.45
CA GLY A 215 -5.24 -10.54 -21.93
C GLY A 215 -4.48 -9.67 -20.93
N HIS A 216 -4.03 -10.23 -19.80
CA HIS A 216 -3.23 -9.53 -18.81
C HIS A 216 -1.73 -9.57 -19.17
N LEU A 217 -1.36 -8.93 -20.28
CA LEU A 217 0.04 -8.91 -20.75
C LEU A 217 0.95 -8.08 -19.83
N ASP A 218 0.40 -7.08 -19.14
CA ASP A 218 1.11 -6.14 -18.28
C ASP A 218 1.70 -6.77 -17.01
N VAL A 219 1.23 -7.96 -16.62
CA VAL A 219 1.67 -8.67 -15.40
C VAL A 219 2.65 -9.81 -15.68
N VAL A 220 2.89 -10.10 -16.96
CA VAL A 220 3.72 -11.20 -17.48
C VAL A 220 5.13 -10.69 -17.73
N ARG A 221 6.14 -11.54 -17.52
CA ARG A 221 7.53 -11.17 -17.83
C ARG A 221 7.72 -11.00 -19.33
N HIS A 222 8.56 -10.05 -19.73
CA HIS A 222 8.84 -9.78 -21.14
C HIS A 222 9.29 -11.03 -21.92
N GLU A 223 10.16 -11.85 -21.32
CA GLU A 223 10.63 -13.13 -21.89
C GLU A 223 9.47 -14.06 -22.31
N ALA A 224 8.44 -14.19 -21.48
CA ALA A 224 7.32 -15.10 -21.74
C ALA A 224 6.36 -14.59 -22.82
N LEU A 225 6.46 -13.31 -23.22
CA LEU A 225 5.68 -12.73 -24.31
C LEU A 225 6.32 -13.01 -25.68
N LEU A 226 7.64 -13.16 -25.73
CA LEU A 226 8.40 -13.41 -26.96
C LEU A 226 8.21 -14.86 -27.46
N ASP A 227 7.96 -15.80 -26.56
CA ASP A 227 7.78 -17.23 -26.86
C ASP A 227 6.35 -17.62 -27.28
N VAL A 228 5.43 -16.65 -27.44
CA VAL A 228 4.05 -16.94 -27.87
C VAL A 228 3.97 -16.90 -29.39
N PRO A 229 3.69 -18.02 -30.09
CA PRO A 229 3.44 -17.99 -31.53
C PRO A 229 2.24 -17.07 -31.81
N PRO A 230 2.30 -16.25 -32.87
CA PRO A 230 1.25 -15.28 -33.16
C PRO A 230 -0.12 -15.95 -33.22
N PRO A 231 -1.19 -15.28 -32.75
CA PRO A 231 -2.52 -15.86 -32.76
C PRO A 231 -2.85 -16.32 -34.19
N LYS A 232 -3.16 -17.62 -34.36
CA LYS A 232 -3.52 -18.18 -35.67
C LYS A 232 -4.64 -17.32 -36.25
N SER A 233 -4.35 -16.63 -37.36
CA SER A 233 -5.36 -15.84 -38.06
C SER A 233 -6.51 -16.78 -38.39
N ARG A 234 -7.72 -16.41 -37.93
CA ARG A 234 -8.91 -17.20 -38.19
C ARG A 234 -9.19 -17.09 -39.69
N LYS A 235 -8.70 -18.06 -40.49
CA LYS A 235 -9.04 -18.16 -41.92
C LYS A 235 -10.56 -18.12 -42.01
N ARG A 236 -11.11 -17.02 -42.54
CA ARG A 236 -12.51 -16.97 -42.96
C ARG A 236 -12.63 -18.00 -44.08
N SER A 237 -13.25 -19.13 -43.79
CA SER A 237 -13.67 -20.08 -44.81
C SER A 237 -14.69 -19.37 -45.70
N ALA A 238 -14.25 -18.90 -46.86
CA ALA A 238 -15.15 -18.59 -47.96
C ALA A 238 -15.79 -19.92 -48.39
N LYS A 239 -17.11 -20.03 -48.21
CA LYS A 239 -17.89 -21.12 -48.79
C LYS A 239 -18.20 -20.74 -50.24
N PRO A 240 -18.09 -21.68 -51.20
CA PRO A 240 -18.55 -21.49 -52.56
C PRO A 240 -20.07 -21.37 -52.62
#